data_AF-A0A016S496-F1
#
_entry.id   AF-A0A016S496-F1
#
_cell.length_a   1.000
_cell.length_b   1.000
_cell.length_c   1.000
_cell.angle_alpha   90.00
_cell.angle_beta   90.00
_cell.angle_gamma   90.00
#
_symmetry.space_group_name_H-M   'P 1'
#
loop_
_entity.id
_entity.type
_entity.pdbx_description
1 polymer ?
#
loop_
_entity_poly.entity_id
_entity_poly.type
_entity_poly.pdbx_seq_one_letter_code
_entity_poly.pdbx_strand_id
1 'polypeptide(L)'
;MIMDLAADERSFLNCLLELNAYDRQLWENMQRITDVESKLVTLEQKQDKMMYDISSINEEQKALDAVVTALEKDLGLPDWTDQNHSLPVDALAATPGDVKRQQLLQLLISVDSQIKEADSDLQEIIDQVSALHKSKTAVSNSKKYTEDQVAQILKNQMETLIYVDKKTGELDAKVDEFKDVLDGRNSTLSPP
;
A
#
# COMPACT_ATOMS: atom_id res chain seq x y z
N MET A 1 -51.54 -23.08 50.43
CA MET A 1 -51.20 -21.64 50.39
C MET A 1 -49.69 -21.39 50.54
N ILE A 2 -48.96 -22.05 51.46
CA ILE A 2 -47.50 -21.86 51.62
C ILE A 2 -46.67 -22.47 50.46
N MET A 3 -47.14 -23.56 49.87
CA MET A 3 -46.42 -24.29 48.81
C MET A 3 -46.40 -23.55 47.46
N ASP A 4 -47.39 -22.68 47.25
CA ASP A 4 -47.54 -21.83 46.05
C ASP A 4 -46.53 -20.67 46.09
N LEU A 5 -46.43 -20.03 47.27
CA LEU A 5 -45.49 -18.94 47.52
C LEU A 5 -44.02 -19.37 47.35
N ALA A 6 -43.66 -20.58 47.80
CA ALA A 6 -42.29 -21.10 47.64
C ALA A 6 -41.94 -21.45 46.18
N ALA A 7 -42.93 -21.79 45.36
CA ALA A 7 -42.73 -22.02 43.93
C ALA A 7 -42.57 -20.68 43.18
N ASP A 8 -43.38 -19.68 43.54
CA ASP A 8 -43.29 -18.32 43.02
C ASP A 8 -41.98 -17.62 43.42
N GLU A 9 -41.49 -17.85 44.64
CA GLU A 9 -40.20 -17.33 45.09
C GLU A 9 -39.04 -17.91 44.25
N ARG A 10 -39.09 -19.22 43.94
CA ARG A 10 -38.07 -19.85 43.09
C ARG A 10 -38.12 -19.36 41.64
N SER A 11 -39.30 -19.18 41.08
CA SER A 11 -39.43 -18.65 39.71
C SER A 11 -38.96 -17.20 39.63
N PHE A 12 -39.27 -16.39 40.65
CA PHE A 12 -38.78 -15.02 40.76
C PHE A 12 -37.25 -14.95 40.88
N LEU A 13 -36.63 -15.79 41.72
CA LEU A 13 -35.17 -15.85 41.84
C LEU A 13 -34.49 -16.29 40.54
N ASN A 14 -35.07 -17.27 39.81
CA ASN A 14 -34.57 -17.66 38.50
C ASN A 14 -34.68 -16.52 37.48
N CYS A 15 -35.79 -15.77 37.48
CA CYS A 15 -35.96 -14.60 36.63
C CYS A 15 -34.93 -13.51 36.95
N LEU A 16 -34.61 -13.28 38.24
CA LEU A 16 -33.55 -12.34 38.64
C LEU A 16 -32.16 -12.80 38.19
N LEU A 17 -31.86 -14.10 38.23
CA LEU A 17 -30.60 -14.64 37.73
C LEU A 17 -30.46 -14.47 36.21
N GLU A 18 -31.55 -14.73 35.48
CA GLU A 18 -31.59 -14.55 34.03
C GLU A 18 -31.46 -13.06 33.64
N LEU A 19 -32.15 -12.18 34.37
CA LEU A 19 -32.02 -10.73 34.19
C LEU A 19 -30.58 -10.28 34.45
N ASN A 20 -29.93 -10.77 35.51
CA ASN A 20 -28.54 -10.46 35.80
C ASN A 20 -27.58 -10.96 34.69
N ALA A 21 -27.85 -12.13 34.13
CA ALA A 21 -27.08 -12.66 33.00
C ALA A 21 -27.23 -11.76 31.75
N TYR A 22 -28.45 -11.29 31.47
CA TYR A 22 -28.69 -10.33 30.39
C TYR A 22 -28.03 -8.98 30.63
N ASP A 23 -28.07 -8.45 31.85
CA ASP A 23 -27.38 -7.20 32.19
C ASP A 23 -25.86 -7.30 31.95
N ARG A 24 -25.26 -8.44 32.30
CA ARG A 24 -23.83 -8.68 32.03
C ARG A 24 -23.54 -8.73 30.53
N GLN A 25 -24.37 -9.42 29.74
CA GLN A 25 -24.20 -9.48 28.29
C GLN A 25 -24.43 -8.10 27.63
N LEU A 26 -25.39 -7.32 28.14
CA LEU A 26 -25.66 -5.97 27.67
C LEU A 26 -24.46 -5.05 27.92
N TRP A 27 -23.84 -5.18 29.09
CA TRP A 27 -22.64 -4.42 29.44
C TRP A 27 -21.44 -4.80 28.56
N GLU A 28 -21.20 -6.09 28.32
CA GLU A 28 -20.15 -6.55 27.41
C GLU A 28 -20.37 -6.06 25.96
N ASN A 29 -21.61 -6.08 25.49
CA ASN A 29 -21.97 -5.55 24.17
C ASN A 29 -21.77 -4.04 24.10
N MET A 30 -22.15 -3.30 25.15
CA MET A 30 -21.93 -1.86 25.24
C MET A 30 -20.43 -1.54 25.13
N GLN A 31 -19.58 -2.26 25.85
CA GLN A 31 -18.13 -2.06 25.76
C GLN A 31 -17.60 -2.31 24.34
N ARG A 32 -18.04 -3.38 23.68
CA ARG A 32 -17.65 -3.66 22.28
C ARG A 32 -18.12 -2.57 21.32
N ILE A 33 -19.32 -2.02 21.51
CA ILE A 33 -19.84 -0.92 20.70
C ILE A 33 -18.96 0.31 20.87
N THR A 34 -18.62 0.68 22.11
CA THR A 34 -17.72 1.82 22.38
C THR A 34 -16.33 1.62 21.75
N ASP A 35 -15.78 0.41 21.80
CA ASP A 35 -14.49 0.10 21.17
C ASP A 35 -14.56 0.24 19.64
N VAL A 36 -15.67 -0.19 19.03
CA VAL A 36 -15.90 -0.05 17.58
C VAL A 36 -16.09 1.41 17.21
N GLU A 37 -16.85 2.19 17.99
CA GLU A 37 -17.05 3.62 17.79
C GLU A 37 -15.72 4.38 17.82
N SER A 38 -14.86 4.10 18.80
CA SER A 38 -13.52 4.70 18.89
C SER A 38 -12.65 4.39 17.67
N LYS A 39 -12.69 3.12 17.19
CA LYS A 39 -11.99 2.71 15.96
C LYS A 39 -12.57 3.39 14.72
N LEU A 40 -13.89 3.57 14.66
CA LEU A 40 -14.56 4.25 13.55
C LEU A 40 -14.14 5.71 13.48
N VAL A 41 -14.18 6.44 14.60
CA VAL A 41 -13.74 7.84 14.67
C VAL A 41 -12.27 7.97 14.25
N THR A 42 -11.41 7.04 14.68
CA THR A 42 -10.00 7.02 14.26
C THR A 42 -9.85 6.80 12.75
N LEU A 43 -10.69 5.92 12.18
CA LEU A 43 -10.69 5.63 10.75
C LEU A 43 -11.19 6.82 9.93
N GLU A 44 -12.24 7.50 10.40
CA GLU A 44 -12.77 8.74 9.79
C GLU A 44 -11.70 9.83 9.77
N GLN A 45 -11.01 10.07 10.89
CA GLN A 45 -9.90 11.02 10.94
C GLN A 45 -8.77 10.67 9.96
N LYS A 46 -8.46 9.37 9.83
CA LYS A 46 -7.45 8.90 8.87
C LYS A 46 -7.92 9.11 7.42
N GLN A 47 -9.20 8.89 7.14
CA GLN A 47 -9.80 9.12 5.83
C GLN A 47 -9.76 10.61 5.46
N ASP A 48 -10.14 11.49 6.38
CA ASP A 48 -10.09 12.94 6.17
C ASP A 48 -8.67 13.42 5.90
N LYS A 49 -7.69 12.92 6.68
CA LYS A 49 -6.28 13.18 6.42
C LYS A 49 -5.86 12.71 5.01
N MET A 50 -6.25 11.50 4.62
CA MET A 50 -5.93 10.98 3.29
C MET A 50 -6.54 11.83 2.17
N MET A 51 -7.77 12.30 2.34
CA MET A 51 -8.43 13.20 1.37
C MET A 51 -7.70 14.54 1.26
N TYR A 52 -7.25 15.10 2.39
CA TYR A 52 -6.41 16.29 2.40
C TYR A 52 -5.08 16.04 1.66
N ASP A 53 -4.37 14.95 1.99
CA ASP A 53 -3.08 14.61 1.36
C ASP A 53 -3.23 14.43 -0.16
N ILE A 54 -4.29 13.74 -0.61
CA ILE A 54 -4.60 13.58 -2.05
C ILE A 54 -4.87 14.94 -2.72
N SER A 55 -5.61 15.82 -2.05
CA SER A 55 -5.90 17.17 -2.58
C SER A 55 -4.62 18.00 -2.71
N SER A 56 -3.74 17.92 -1.71
CA SER A 56 -2.42 18.57 -1.73
C SER A 56 -1.56 18.05 -2.89
N ILE A 57 -1.46 16.73 -3.05
CA ILE A 57 -0.70 16.11 -4.16
C ILE A 57 -1.25 16.58 -5.52
N ASN A 58 -2.57 16.63 -5.69
CA ASN A 58 -3.19 17.08 -6.93
C ASN A 58 -2.92 18.57 -7.21
N GLU A 59 -2.92 19.41 -6.19
CA GLU A 59 -2.55 20.82 -6.32
C GLU A 59 -1.07 20.99 -6.70
N GLU A 60 -0.18 20.24 -6.06
CA GLU A 60 1.24 20.19 -6.41
C GLU A 60 1.49 19.71 -7.84
N GLN A 61 0.80 18.65 -8.27
CA GLN A 61 0.86 18.15 -9.65
C GLN A 61 0.42 19.21 -10.66
N LYS A 62 -0.68 19.93 -10.37
CA LYS A 62 -1.16 21.01 -11.24
C LYS A 62 -0.20 22.20 -11.30
N ALA A 63 0.42 22.54 -10.17
CA ALA A 63 1.43 23.59 -10.13
C ALA A 63 2.68 23.20 -10.93
N LEU A 64 3.13 21.95 -10.79
CA LEU A 64 4.26 21.42 -11.55
C LEU A 64 3.96 21.40 -13.06
N ASP A 65 2.79 20.93 -13.45
CA ASP A 65 2.33 20.91 -14.85
C ASP A 65 2.33 22.32 -15.45
N ALA A 66 1.77 23.31 -14.73
CA ALA A 66 1.79 24.70 -15.18
C ALA A 66 3.20 25.27 -15.39
N VAL A 67 4.16 24.89 -14.53
CA VAL A 67 5.57 25.29 -14.69
C VAL A 67 6.20 24.59 -15.88
N VAL A 68 5.96 23.29 -16.07
CA VAL A 68 6.48 22.52 -17.20
C VAL A 68 5.95 23.11 -18.52
N THR A 69 4.64 23.32 -18.65
CA THR A 69 4.05 23.91 -19.86
C THR A 69 4.60 25.31 -20.16
N ALA A 70 4.87 26.13 -19.14
CA ALA A 70 5.49 27.44 -19.33
C ALA A 70 6.92 27.32 -19.88
N LEU A 71 7.72 26.41 -19.31
CA LEU A 71 9.10 26.16 -19.76
C LEU A 71 9.14 25.58 -21.17
N GLU A 72 8.22 24.67 -21.51
CA GLU A 72 8.10 24.12 -22.85
C GLU A 72 7.83 25.21 -23.88
N LYS A 73 6.91 26.12 -23.56
CA LYS A 73 6.60 27.26 -24.41
C LYS A 73 7.81 28.20 -24.58
N ASP A 74 8.50 28.53 -23.49
CA ASP A 74 9.65 29.43 -23.51
C ASP A 74 10.83 28.84 -24.29
N LEU A 75 11.00 27.51 -24.27
CA LEU A 75 12.06 26.78 -24.97
C LEU A 75 11.64 26.27 -26.35
N GLY A 76 10.38 26.45 -26.75
CA GLY A 76 9.83 25.90 -27.99
C GLY A 76 9.87 24.37 -28.03
N LEU A 77 9.78 23.72 -26.87
CA LEU A 77 9.73 22.28 -26.76
C LEU A 77 8.32 21.76 -27.09
N PRO A 78 8.24 20.56 -27.69
CA PRO A 78 6.98 19.82 -27.79
C PRO A 78 6.49 19.39 -26.41
N ASP A 79 5.20 19.09 -26.31
CA ASP A 79 4.57 18.57 -25.09
C ASP A 79 5.30 17.29 -24.64
N TRP A 80 5.80 17.28 -23.41
CA TRP A 80 6.53 16.16 -22.82
C TRP A 80 5.73 14.86 -22.77
N THR A 81 4.40 14.93 -22.84
CA THR A 81 3.51 13.76 -22.88
C THR A 81 3.39 13.14 -24.28
N ASP A 82 3.77 13.86 -25.34
CA ASP A 82 3.75 13.33 -26.71
C ASP A 82 4.94 12.38 -26.90
N GLN A 83 4.68 11.09 -27.10
CA GLN A 83 5.76 10.10 -27.26
C GLN A 83 6.51 10.21 -28.60
N ASN A 84 6.01 10.99 -29.56
CA ASN A 84 6.59 11.10 -30.91
C ASN A 84 7.34 12.42 -31.14
N HIS A 85 7.90 13.00 -30.09
CA HIS A 85 8.53 14.31 -30.16
C HIS A 85 10.03 14.25 -30.42
N SER A 86 10.56 15.22 -31.18
CA SER A 86 12.00 15.38 -31.41
C SER A 86 12.54 16.63 -30.72
N LEU A 87 13.65 16.51 -29.99
CA LEU A 87 14.28 17.68 -29.37
C LEU A 87 14.68 18.72 -30.43
N PRO A 88 14.34 20.01 -30.28
CA PRO A 88 14.72 21.03 -31.25
C PRO A 88 16.23 21.28 -31.21
N VAL A 89 16.84 21.41 -32.39
CA VAL A 89 18.23 21.81 -32.57
C VAL A 89 18.31 22.89 -33.63
N ASP A 90 18.98 23.99 -33.31
CA ASP A 90 19.23 25.07 -34.26
C ASP A 90 20.24 24.59 -35.31
N ALA A 91 19.73 24.20 -36.48
CA ALA A 91 20.53 23.71 -37.59
C ALA A 91 21.55 24.72 -38.13
N LEU A 92 21.40 26.02 -37.82
CA LEU A 92 22.33 27.07 -38.25
C LEU A 92 23.51 27.27 -37.29
N ALA A 93 23.37 26.87 -36.03
CA ALA A 93 24.38 27.06 -34.98
C ALA A 93 24.94 25.74 -34.39
N ALA A 94 24.30 24.61 -34.66
CA ALA A 94 24.67 23.33 -34.07
C ALA A 94 26.00 22.78 -34.60
N THR A 95 26.89 22.37 -33.68
CA THR A 95 28.09 21.60 -34.04
C THR A 95 27.74 20.12 -34.26
N PRO A 96 28.59 19.35 -34.96
CA PRO A 96 28.43 17.89 -35.05
C PRO A 96 28.38 17.18 -33.69
N GLY A 97 28.97 17.78 -32.64
CA GLY A 97 28.87 17.28 -31.27
C GLY A 97 27.48 17.49 -30.68
N ASP A 98 26.85 18.63 -30.94
CA ASP A 98 25.49 18.94 -30.48
C ASP A 98 24.46 18.00 -31.10
N VAL A 99 24.59 17.70 -32.39
CA VAL A 99 23.72 16.73 -33.10
C VAL A 99 23.84 15.33 -32.49
N LYS A 100 25.06 14.86 -32.19
CA LYS A 100 25.27 13.56 -31.52
C LYS A 100 24.66 13.54 -30.12
N ARG A 101 24.82 14.64 -29.36
CA ARG A 101 24.23 14.75 -28.02
C ARG A 101 22.70 14.72 -28.09
N GLN A 102 22.09 15.42 -29.04
CA GLN A 102 20.65 15.37 -29.28
C GLN A 102 20.17 13.95 -29.60
N GLN A 103 20.85 13.24 -30.50
CA GLN A 103 20.52 11.84 -30.84
C GLN A 103 20.59 10.92 -29.62
N LEU A 104 21.59 11.10 -28.76
CA LEU A 104 21.71 10.33 -27.53
C LEU A 104 20.55 10.63 -26.55
N LEU A 105 20.20 11.91 -26.37
CA LEU A 105 19.08 12.30 -25.52
C LEU A 105 17.74 11.79 -26.07
N GLN A 106 17.54 11.84 -27.38
CA GLN A 106 16.35 11.29 -28.02
C GLN A 106 16.24 9.77 -27.83
N LEU A 107 17.36 9.06 -27.94
CA LEU A 107 17.41 7.62 -27.67
C LEU A 107 17.04 7.33 -26.20
N LEU A 108 17.53 8.12 -25.25
CA LEU A 108 17.21 7.96 -23.84
C LEU A 108 15.70 8.13 -23.58
N ILE A 109 15.07 9.15 -24.17
CA ILE A 109 13.61 9.38 -24.09
C ILE A 109 12.85 8.17 -24.67
N SER A 110 13.28 7.68 -25.84
CA SER A 110 12.64 6.52 -26.48
C SER A 110 12.74 5.25 -25.63
N VAL A 111 13.89 5.00 -24.99
CA VAL A 111 14.07 3.82 -24.12
C VAL A 111 13.21 3.95 -22.87
N ASP A 112 13.14 5.12 -22.24
CA ASP A 112 12.26 5.37 -21.09
C ASP A 112 10.78 5.14 -21.43
N SER A 113 10.32 5.64 -22.58
CA SER A 113 8.97 5.38 -23.09
C SER A 113 8.69 3.89 -23.27
N GLN A 114 9.62 3.15 -23.90
CA GLN A 114 9.45 1.71 -24.12
C GLN A 114 9.40 0.92 -22.80
N ILE A 115 10.17 1.33 -21.79
CA ILE A 115 10.12 0.70 -20.46
C ILE A 115 8.77 0.96 -19.79
N LYS A 116 8.24 2.19 -19.86
CA LYS A 116 6.92 2.54 -19.32
C LYS A 116 5.78 1.79 -20.01
N GLU A 117 5.85 1.67 -21.35
CA GLU A 117 4.90 0.88 -22.13
C GLU A 117 4.96 -0.60 -21.73
N ALA A 118 6.17 -1.18 -21.63
CA ALA A 118 6.34 -2.55 -21.20
C ALA A 118 5.83 -2.81 -19.76
N ASP A 119 5.98 -1.86 -18.84
CA ASP A 119 5.43 -1.96 -17.48
C ASP A 119 3.89 -1.94 -17.49
N SER A 120 3.28 -1.07 -18.31
CA SER A 120 1.83 -1.05 -18.54
C SER A 120 1.33 -2.37 -19.13
N ASP A 121 2.03 -2.91 -20.13
CA ASP A 121 1.70 -4.20 -20.74
C ASP A 121 1.81 -5.35 -19.72
N LEU A 122 2.84 -5.34 -18.87
CA LEU A 122 2.99 -6.33 -17.80
C LEU A 122 1.85 -6.24 -16.78
N GLN A 123 1.44 -5.02 -16.41
CA GLN A 123 0.31 -4.81 -15.53
C GLN A 123 -1.00 -5.33 -16.16
N GLU A 124 -1.21 -5.10 -17.46
CA GLU A 124 -2.36 -5.64 -18.18
C GLU A 124 -2.34 -7.18 -18.20
N ILE A 125 -1.18 -7.79 -18.46
CA ILE A 125 -1.01 -9.25 -18.42
C ILE A 125 -1.33 -9.79 -17.01
N ILE A 126 -0.86 -9.13 -15.95
CA ILE A 126 -1.17 -9.51 -14.56
C ILE A 126 -2.68 -9.46 -14.31
N ASP A 127 -3.36 -8.41 -14.78
CA ASP A 127 -4.80 -8.25 -14.62
C ASP A 127 -5.58 -9.31 -15.40
N GLN A 128 -5.18 -9.60 -16.63
CA GLN A 128 -5.77 -10.66 -17.47
C GLN A 128 -5.58 -12.05 -16.84
N VAL A 129 -4.37 -12.37 -16.36
CA VAL A 129 -4.08 -13.64 -15.66
C VAL A 129 -4.92 -13.74 -14.40
N SER A 130 -5.02 -12.67 -13.62
CA SER A 130 -5.84 -12.62 -12.41
C SER A 130 -7.33 -12.82 -12.71
N ALA A 131 -7.83 -12.24 -13.80
CA ALA A 131 -9.20 -12.43 -14.28
C ALA A 131 -9.46 -13.87 -14.75
N LEU A 132 -8.51 -14.49 -15.46
CA LEU A 132 -8.60 -15.90 -15.86
C LEU A 132 -8.63 -16.84 -14.64
N HIS A 133 -7.82 -16.57 -13.62
CA HIS A 133 -7.85 -17.29 -12.36
C HIS A 133 -9.23 -17.20 -11.68
N LYS A 134 -9.81 -16.00 -11.58
CA LYS A 134 -11.16 -15.79 -11.03
C LYS A 134 -12.27 -16.45 -11.85
N SER A 135 -12.17 -16.42 -13.18
CA SER A 135 -13.15 -17.05 -14.09
C SER A 135 -13.14 -18.58 -13.98
N LYS A 136 -11.95 -19.19 -13.92
CA LYS A 136 -11.78 -20.63 -13.76
C LYS A 136 -12.37 -21.17 -12.45
N THR A 137 -12.45 -20.34 -11.41
CA THR A 137 -12.99 -20.72 -10.11
C THR A 137 -14.47 -20.40 -9.93
N ALA A 138 -14.99 -19.33 -10.57
CA ALA A 138 -16.40 -18.97 -10.57
C ALA A 138 -17.33 -20.02 -11.23
N VAL A 139 -16.81 -20.86 -12.14
CA VAL A 139 -17.59 -21.92 -12.82
C VAL A 139 -17.88 -23.12 -11.90
N SER A 140 -17.38 -23.15 -10.67
CA SER A 140 -17.46 -24.32 -9.79
C SER A 140 -17.91 -23.98 -8.35
N ASN A 141 -19.22 -23.84 -8.12
CA ASN A 141 -19.92 -23.87 -6.82
C ASN A 141 -19.46 -22.88 -5.71
N SER A 142 -20.43 -22.34 -4.97
CA SER A 142 -20.23 -21.34 -3.89
C SER A 142 -19.24 -21.72 -2.78
N LYS A 143 -18.89 -23.00 -2.61
CA LYS A 143 -17.85 -23.48 -1.68
C LYS A 143 -16.41 -23.17 -2.13
N LYS A 144 -16.13 -23.00 -3.42
CA LYS A 144 -14.78 -22.65 -3.89
C LYS A 144 -14.42 -21.19 -3.62
N TYR A 145 -15.40 -20.30 -3.51
CA TYR A 145 -15.15 -18.88 -3.24
C TYR A 145 -14.43 -18.68 -1.89
N THR A 146 -14.77 -19.48 -0.88
CA THR A 146 -14.08 -19.47 0.42
C THR A 146 -12.69 -20.09 0.37
N GLU A 147 -12.48 -21.12 -0.46
CA GLU A 147 -11.15 -21.74 -0.63
C GLU A 147 -10.18 -20.81 -1.36
N ASP A 148 -10.65 -20.12 -2.41
CA ASP A 148 -9.87 -19.11 -3.13
C ASP A 148 -9.51 -17.93 -2.23
N GLN A 149 -10.44 -17.46 -1.40
CA GLN A 149 -10.18 -16.42 -0.41
C GLN A 149 -9.11 -16.86 0.60
N VAL A 150 -9.20 -18.09 1.10
CA VAL A 150 -8.19 -18.65 2.01
C VAL A 150 -6.84 -18.78 1.31
N ALA A 151 -6.79 -19.26 0.06
CA ALA A 151 -5.56 -19.34 -0.72
C ALA A 151 -4.93 -17.95 -0.96
N GLN A 152 -5.75 -16.93 -1.24
CA GLN A 152 -5.28 -15.55 -1.39
C GLN A 152 -4.73 -14.98 -0.08
N ILE A 153 -5.40 -15.23 1.05
CA ILE A 153 -4.93 -14.81 2.37
C ILE A 153 -3.59 -15.48 2.68
N LEU A 154 -3.47 -16.80 2.44
CA LEU A 154 -2.23 -17.54 2.67
C LEU A 154 -1.10 -17.06 1.75
N LYS A 155 -1.39 -16.74 0.50
CA LYS A 155 -0.43 -16.14 -0.43
C LYS A 155 0.09 -14.80 0.10
N ASN A 156 -0.81 -13.89 0.48
CA ASN A 156 -0.44 -12.59 1.04
C ASN A 156 0.36 -12.72 2.36
N GLN A 157 -0.02 -13.68 3.21
CA GLN A 157 0.71 -13.98 4.44
C GLN A 157 2.11 -14.52 4.14
N MET A 158 2.26 -15.39 3.15
CA MET A 158 3.55 -15.91 2.71
C MET A 158 4.45 -14.79 2.16
N GLU A 159 3.91 -13.91 1.31
CA GLU A 159 4.62 -12.74 0.80
C GLU A 159 5.08 -11.82 1.95
N THR A 160 4.23 -11.63 2.96
CA THR A 160 4.57 -10.86 4.16
C THR A 160 5.71 -11.54 4.95
N LEU A 161 5.68 -12.87 5.11
CA LEU A 161 6.73 -13.61 5.80
C LEU A 161 8.07 -13.54 5.05
N ILE A 162 8.05 -13.70 3.72
CA ILE A 162 9.25 -13.55 2.88
C ILE A 162 9.82 -12.15 3.02
N TYR A 163 8.97 -11.12 3.06
CA TYR A 163 9.41 -9.74 3.27
C TYR A 163 10.07 -9.55 4.65
N VAL A 164 9.43 -10.06 5.71
CA VAL A 164 9.97 -10.00 7.08
C VAL A 164 11.30 -10.73 7.19
N ASP A 165 11.41 -11.92 6.61
CA ASP A 165 12.65 -12.72 6.58
C ASP A 165 13.79 -11.93 5.89
N LYS A 166 13.52 -11.39 4.71
CA LYS A 166 14.49 -10.55 3.98
C LYS A 166 14.93 -9.34 4.82
N LYS A 167 13.99 -8.63 5.45
CA LYS A 167 14.29 -7.46 6.29
C LYS A 167 15.04 -7.82 7.57
N THR A 168 14.78 -9.00 8.12
CA THR A 168 15.54 -9.52 9.27
C THR A 168 16.97 -9.82 8.86
N GLY A 169 17.19 -10.48 7.72
CA GLY A 169 18.55 -10.71 7.19
C GLY A 169 19.31 -9.43 6.85
N GLU A 170 18.64 -8.41 6.28
CA GLU A 170 19.24 -7.08 6.07
C GLU A 170 19.62 -6.40 7.40
N LEU A 171 18.84 -6.60 8.46
CA LEU A 171 19.11 -6.06 9.79
C LEU A 171 20.28 -6.79 10.46
N ASP A 172 20.31 -8.12 10.39
CA ASP A 172 21.40 -8.94 10.92
C ASP A 172 22.74 -8.57 10.27
N ALA A 173 22.76 -8.42 8.95
CA ALA A 173 23.95 -7.97 8.23
C ALA A 173 24.45 -6.58 8.70
N LYS A 174 23.53 -5.65 8.97
CA LYS A 174 23.89 -4.34 9.56
C LYS A 174 24.40 -4.46 10.98
N VAL A 175 23.85 -5.36 11.79
CA VAL A 175 24.31 -5.61 13.16
C VAL A 175 25.72 -6.18 13.15
N ASP A 176 26.01 -7.12 12.25
CA ASP A 176 27.36 -7.67 12.06
C ASP A 176 28.35 -6.57 11.61
N GLU A 177 27.95 -5.71 10.67
CA GLU A 177 28.76 -4.54 10.27
C GLU A 177 29.06 -3.61 11.47
N PHE A 178 28.06 -3.31 12.30
CA PHE A 178 28.29 -2.50 13.51
C PHE A 178 29.21 -3.18 14.52
N LYS A 179 29.10 -4.49 14.67
CA LYS A 179 29.95 -5.28 15.56
C LYS A 179 31.40 -5.28 15.08
N ASP A 180 31.63 -5.48 13.78
CA ASP A 180 32.96 -5.43 13.17
C ASP A 180 33.60 -4.04 13.35
N VAL A 181 32.82 -2.96 13.18
CA VAL A 181 33.29 -1.58 13.44
C VAL A 181 33.64 -1.37 14.91
N LEU A 182 32.87 -1.96 15.84
CA LEU A 182 33.11 -1.85 17.28
C LEU A 182 34.36 -2.63 17.70
N ASP A 183 34.53 -3.85 17.18
CA ASP A 183 35.68 -4.71 17.45
C ASP A 183 36.97 -4.16 16.81
N GLY A 184 36.86 -3.55 15.62
CA GLY A 184 37.95 -2.79 14.99
C GLY A 184 38.36 -1.54 15.77
N ARG A 185 37.43 -0.89 16.48
CA ARG A 185 37.75 0.21 17.40
C ARG A 185 38.42 -0.26 18.69
N ASN A 186 37.99 -1.38 19.26
CA ASN A 186 38.58 -1.91 20.50
C ASN A 186 40.01 -2.45 20.31
N SER A 187 40.35 -2.95 19.13
CA SER A 187 41.70 -3.42 18.81
C SER A 187 42.72 -2.28 18.64
N THR A 188 42.28 -1.05 18.37
CA THR A 188 43.15 0.15 18.33
C THR A 188 43.40 0.79 19.70
N LEU A 189 42.68 0.37 20.75
CA LEU A 189 42.76 0.95 22.10
C LEU A 189 43.54 0.10 23.11
N SER A 190 44.10 -1.04 22.73
CA SER A 190 44.94 -1.85 23.64
C SER A 190 46.35 -1.25 23.69
N PRO A 191 46.83 -0.74 24.84
CA PRO A 191 48.20 -0.24 24.96
C PRO A 191 49.20 -1.40 25.07
N PRO A 192 50.48 -1.17 24.75
CA PRO A 192 51.57 -2.15 24.83
C PRO A 192 51.91 -2.58 26.27
#